data_AF-A0A838H1C3-F1
#
_entry.id   AF-A0A838H1C3-F1
#
_cell.length_a   1.000
_cell.length_b   1.000
_cell.length_c   1.000
_cell.angle_alpha   90.00
_cell.angle_beta   90.00
_cell.angle_gamma   90.00
#
_symmetry.space_group_name_H-M   'P 1'
#
loop_
_entity.id
_entity.type
_entity.pdbx_description
1 polymer ?
#
loop_
_entity_poly.entity_id
_entity_poly.type
_entity_poly.pdbx_seq_one_letter_code
_entity_poly.pdbx_strand_id
1 'polypeptide(L)'
;AAHRGSVRAAMMAVGAAFDYYAGTLARPPAWMQRAGLEWLFRLTQDPKRLWRRYLVHNTLFVAYLLRALLQRSRVRIPTAALSRWRR
;
A
#
# COMPACT_ATOMS: atom_id res chain seq x y z
N ALA A 1 -10.62 -4.03 16.92
CA ALA A 1 -10.15 -2.74 17.49
C ALA A 1 -10.53 -2.72 18.96
N ALA A 2 -9.57 -2.55 19.87
CA ALA A 2 -9.78 -2.69 21.31
C ALA A 2 -10.86 -1.76 21.90
N HIS A 3 -11.17 -0.64 21.22
CA HIS A 3 -12.14 0.36 21.67
C HIS A 3 -13.51 0.27 20.96
N ARG A 4 -13.85 -0.87 20.37
CA ARG A 4 -15.14 -1.05 19.70
C ARG A 4 -16.27 -1.00 20.74
N GLY A 5 -17.15 0.00 20.63
CA GLY A 5 -18.32 0.16 21.51
C GLY A 5 -18.06 0.91 22.82
N SER A 6 -16.83 1.36 23.10
CA SER A 6 -16.49 2.12 24.32
C SER A 6 -16.59 3.64 24.15
N VAL A 7 -16.67 4.15 22.93
CA VAL A 7 -16.74 5.60 22.65
C VAL A 7 -17.97 5.90 21.80
N ARG A 8 -18.83 6.82 22.28
CA ARG A 8 -19.97 7.35 21.51
C ARG A 8 -19.54 8.54 20.66
N ALA A 9 -18.62 8.31 19.72
CA ALA A 9 -18.17 9.32 18.77
C ALA A 9 -17.78 8.67 17.43
N ALA A 10 -17.71 9.48 16.37
CA ALA A 10 -17.17 9.05 15.09
C ALA A 10 -15.67 8.74 15.23
N MET A 11 -15.26 7.54 14.88
CA MET A 11 -13.86 7.12 14.87
C MET A 11 -13.33 7.12 13.44
N MET A 12 -12.28 7.88 13.16
CA MET A 12 -11.61 7.93 11.86
C MET A 12 -10.15 7.48 11.96
N ALA A 13 -9.74 6.62 11.03
CA ALA A 13 -8.35 6.22 10.89
C ALA A 13 -7.59 7.29 10.10
N VAL A 14 -6.79 8.09 10.81
CA VAL A 14 -5.96 9.15 10.23
C VAL A 14 -4.53 8.70 9.88
N GLY A 15 -4.15 7.50 10.28
CA GLY A 15 -2.79 6.98 10.08
C GLY A 15 -1.73 7.89 10.73
N ALA A 16 -0.64 8.13 10.03
CA ALA A 16 0.50 8.93 10.51
C ALA A 16 0.34 10.45 10.28
N ALA A 17 -0.87 10.94 9.98
CA ALA A 17 -1.09 12.36 9.66
C ALA A 17 -0.66 13.29 10.80
N PHE A 18 -0.94 12.92 12.05
CA PHE A 18 -0.51 13.68 13.22
C PHE A 18 0.98 13.60 13.46
N ASP A 19 1.64 12.47 13.17
CA ASP A 19 3.09 12.35 13.31
C ASP A 19 3.83 13.28 12.33
N TYR A 20 3.27 13.51 11.15
CA TYR A 20 3.79 14.52 10.22
C TYR A 20 3.56 15.94 10.71
N TYR A 21 2.44 16.22 11.38
CA TYR A 21 2.13 17.56 11.90
C TYR A 21 2.94 17.89 13.15
N ALA A 22 3.15 16.90 14.02
CA ALA A 22 3.97 16.99 15.23
C ALA A 22 5.48 17.04 14.94
N GLY A 23 5.89 16.87 13.68
CA GLY A 23 7.29 16.87 13.27
C GLY A 23 8.09 15.63 13.69
N THR A 24 7.42 14.60 14.24
CA THR A 24 8.05 13.34 14.62
C THR A 24 8.44 12.49 13.41
N LEU A 25 7.72 12.61 12.29
CA LEU A 25 8.10 12.02 11.01
C LEU A 25 8.51 13.10 10.01
N ALA A 26 9.72 12.98 9.47
CA ALA A 26 10.16 13.85 8.39
C ALA A 26 9.35 13.55 7.12
N ARG A 27 8.96 14.60 6.39
CA ARG A 27 8.29 14.49 5.09
C ARG A 27 9.30 14.21 3.98
N PRO A 28 8.97 13.35 3.01
CA PRO A 28 9.79 13.18 1.81
C PRO A 28 9.88 14.51 1.04
N PRO A 29 11.01 14.81 0.39
CA PRO A 29 11.12 16.00 -0.46
C PRO A 29 10.15 15.92 -1.64
N ALA A 30 9.70 17.09 -2.12
CA ALA A 30 8.60 17.20 -3.09
C ALA A 30 8.86 16.50 -4.44
N TRP A 31 10.12 16.30 -4.83
CA TRP A 31 10.46 15.53 -6.03
C TRP A 31 10.22 14.03 -5.84
N MET A 32 10.46 13.49 -4.64
CA MET A 32 10.18 12.08 -4.31
C MET A 32 8.69 11.82 -4.20
N GLN A 33 7.93 12.77 -3.64
CA GLN A 33 6.46 12.69 -3.60
C GLN A 33 5.90 12.61 -5.04
N ARG A 34 6.34 13.51 -5.92
CA ARG A 34 5.93 13.54 -7.33
C ARG A 34 6.32 12.28 -8.11
N ALA A 35 7.46 11.69 -7.78
CA ALA A 35 7.93 10.45 -8.40
C ALA A 35 7.30 9.17 -7.78
N GLY A 36 6.45 9.30 -6.76
CA GLY A 36 5.90 8.14 -6.03
C GLY A 36 6.95 7.36 -5.22
N LEU A 37 8.10 7.97 -4.92
CA LEU A 37 9.24 7.38 -4.19
C LEU A 37 9.15 7.58 -2.67
N GLU A 38 7.99 7.96 -2.14
CA GLU A 38 7.82 8.14 -0.70
C GLU A 38 8.13 6.87 0.10
N TRP A 39 7.84 5.70 -0.47
CA TRP A 39 8.15 4.41 0.16
C TRP A 39 9.65 4.21 0.36
N LEU A 40 10.48 4.70 -0.58
CA LEU A 40 11.94 4.59 -0.50
C LEU A 40 12.48 5.51 0.59
N PHE A 41 11.93 6.72 0.70
CA PHE A 41 12.26 7.64 1.79
C PHE A 41 11.87 7.09 3.17
N ARG A 42 10.74 6.38 3.28
CA ARG A 42 10.37 5.69 4.54
C ARG A 42 11.28 4.51 4.85
N LEU A 43 11.79 3.83 3.83
CA LEU A 43 12.74 2.73 3.99
C LEU A 43 14.08 3.23 4.57
N THR A 44 14.54 4.42 4.18
CA THR A 44 15.78 5.00 4.71
C THR A 44 15.64 5.51 6.14
N GLN A 45 14.44 5.94 6.55
CA GLN A 45 14.19 6.42 7.92
C GLN A 45 14.15 5.30 8.97
N ASP A 46 13.58 4.13 8.63
CA ASP A 46 13.48 3.01 9.56
C ASP A 46 13.82 1.68 8.87
N PRO A 47 15.10 1.51 8.47
CA PRO A 47 15.54 0.39 7.68
C PRO A 47 15.37 -0.92 8.45
N LYS A 48 15.63 -0.95 9.76
CA LYS A 48 15.52 -2.18 10.57
C LYS A 48 14.11 -2.74 10.65
N ARG A 49 13.07 -1.90 10.65
CA ARG A 49 11.67 -2.36 10.71
C ARG A 49 11.08 -2.69 9.34
N LEU A 50 11.42 -1.91 8.31
CA LEU A 50 10.75 -1.98 7.01
C LEU A 50 11.49 -2.83 5.97
N TRP A 51 12.81 -3.06 6.11
CA TRP A 51 13.61 -3.77 5.10
C TRP A 51 13.10 -5.17 4.77
N ARG A 52 12.82 -6.02 5.78
CA ARG A 52 12.33 -7.39 5.57
C ARG A 52 11.01 -7.41 4.81
N ARG A 53 10.11 -6.47 5.12
CA ARG A 53 8.80 -6.42 4.48
C ARG A 53 8.94 -5.99 3.02
N TYR A 54 9.71 -4.95 2.74
CA TYR A 54 9.88 -4.43 1.39
C TYR A 54 10.75 -5.34 0.51
N LEU A 55 11.92 -5.78 0.95
CA LEU A 55 12.81 -6.62 0.14
C LEU A 55 12.23 -8.01 -0.14
N VAL A 56 11.46 -8.59 0.77
CA VAL A 56 10.87 -9.91 0.53
C VAL A 56 9.56 -9.77 -0.25
N HIS A 57 8.61 -8.95 0.23
CA HIS A 57 7.26 -8.95 -0.33
C HIS A 57 7.17 -8.13 -1.62
N ASN A 58 7.85 -6.98 -1.74
CA ASN A 58 7.82 -6.26 -3.03
C ASN A 58 8.56 -7.04 -4.10
N THR A 59 9.66 -7.72 -3.77
CA THR A 59 10.38 -8.53 -4.75
C THR A 59 9.55 -9.72 -5.22
N LEU A 60 8.85 -10.40 -4.30
CA LEU A 60 7.90 -11.45 -4.68
C LEU A 60 6.73 -10.91 -5.51
N PHE A 61 6.16 -9.77 -5.12
CA PHE A 61 5.11 -9.11 -5.89
C PHE A 61 5.57 -8.76 -7.31
N VAL A 62 6.74 -8.14 -7.45
CA VAL A 62 7.33 -7.81 -8.75
C VAL A 62 7.61 -9.09 -9.54
N ALA A 63 8.13 -10.14 -8.92
CA ALA A 63 8.35 -11.43 -9.58
C ALA A 63 7.04 -12.06 -10.07
N TYR A 64 5.99 -12.05 -9.26
CA TYR A 64 4.67 -12.55 -9.65
C TYR A 64 4.02 -11.68 -10.73
N LEU A 65 4.17 -10.36 -10.64
CA LEU A 65 3.67 -9.42 -11.65
C LEU A 65 4.39 -9.64 -12.97
N LEU A 66 5.72 -9.74 -12.97
CA LEU A 66 6.51 -10.04 -14.17
C LEU A 66 6.14 -11.41 -14.74
N ARG A 67 6.02 -12.44 -13.90
CA ARG A 67 5.55 -13.76 -14.31
C ARG A 67 4.16 -13.69 -14.93
N ALA A 68 3.23 -12.93 -14.35
CA ALA A 68 1.87 -12.75 -14.88
C ALA A 68 1.88 -11.98 -16.20
N LEU A 69 2.71 -10.94 -16.34
CA LEU A 69 2.89 -10.18 -17.58
C LEU A 69 3.51 -11.03 -18.69
N LEU A 70 4.48 -11.90 -18.36
CA LEU A 70 5.08 -12.85 -19.29
C LEU A 70 4.11 -13.99 -19.65
N GLN A 71 3.22 -14.38 -18.73
CA GLN A 71 2.17 -15.37 -18.95
C GLN A 71 0.90 -14.79 -19.60
N ARG A 72 0.88 -13.49 -19.88
CA ARG A 72 -0.29 -12.74 -20.39
C ARG A 72 -0.77 -13.18 -21.77
N SER A 73 -0.12 -14.17 -22.39
CA SER A 73 -0.60 -14.85 -23.61
C SER A 73 -1.80 -15.79 -23.40
N ARG A 74 -2.33 -16.00 -22.17
CA ARG A 74 -3.41 -16.98 -21.94
C ARG A 74 -4.54 -16.61 -20.98
N VAL A 75 -4.61 -15.40 -20.42
CA VAL A 75 -5.75 -15.02 -19.56
C VAL A 75 -6.92 -14.56 -20.44
N ARG A 76 -7.73 -15.52 -20.91
CA ARG A 76 -9.07 -15.23 -21.43
C ARG A 76 -9.95 -14.88 -20.24
N ILE A 77 -10.33 -13.62 -20.09
CA ILE A 77 -11.35 -13.22 -19.13
C ILE A 77 -12.69 -13.80 -19.64
N PRO A 78 -13.35 -14.72 -18.93
CA PRO A 78 -14.67 -15.18 -19.34
C PRO A 78 -15.66 -14.01 -19.14
N THR A 79 -16.05 -13.39 -20.25
CA THR A 79 -17.07 -12.32 -20.32
C THR A 79 -18.45 -12.75 -19.78
N ALA A 80 -18.66 -14.05 -19.56
CA ALA A 80 -19.91 -14.61 -19.05
C ALA A 80 -20.25 -14.23 -17.58
N ALA A 81 -19.34 -13.61 -16.82
CA ALA A 81 -19.61 -13.21 -15.43
C ALA A 81 -20.35 -11.86 -15.30
N LEU A 82 -20.45 -11.07 -16.37
CA LEU A 82 -21.08 -9.74 -16.34
C LEU A 82 -22.62 -9.76 -16.47
N SER A 83 -23.22 -10.90 -16.82
CA SER A 83 -24.69 -11.02 -16.97
C SER A 83 -25.44 -11.32 -15.67
N ARG A 84 -24.73 -11.61 -14.56
CA ARG A 84 -25.34 -12.03 -13.28
C ARG A 84 -25.60 -10.87 -12.30
N TRP A 85 -25.17 -9.65 -12.62
CA TRP A 85 -25.35 -8.46 -11.77
C TRP A 85 -26.48 -7.52 -12.21
N ARG A 86 -27.31 -7.98 -13.17
CA ARG A 86 -28.41 -7.19 -13.76
C ARG A 86 -29.81 -7.72 -13.38
N ARG A 87 -29.93 -8.37 -12.22
CA ARG A 87 -31.21 -8.71 -11.57
C ARG A 87 -31.12 -8.42 -10.08
#